data_AF-W0Q8P2-F1
#
_entry.id   AF-W0Q8P2-F1
#
_cell.length_a   1.000
_cell.length_b   1.000
_cell.length_c   1.000
_cell.angle_alpha   90.00
_cell.angle_beta   90.00
_cell.angle_gamma   90.00
#
_symmetry.space_group_name_H-M   'P 1'
#
loop_
_entity.id
_entity.type
_entity.pdbx_description
1 polymer ?
#
loop_
_entity_poly.entity_id
_entity_poly.type
_entity_poly.pdbx_seq_one_letter_code
_entity_poly.pdbx_strand_id
1 'polypeptide(L)'
;MTDLANLTFLSFLPLWISVFSLSAIIVKRLHDRDRSGKALLMVLVPIICYLASAYTQGIMKVLLGNVMPAFIAMILFLEWGVFKGSPNPNQYGERGLSFKLRE
;
A
#
# COMPACT_ATOMS: atom_id res chain seq x y z
N MET A 1 -28.94 3.35 5.25
CA MET A 1 -28.65 2.61 4.02
C MET A 1 -28.36 3.64 2.94
N THR A 2 -27.09 3.84 2.59
CA THR A 2 -26.73 4.74 1.48
C THR A 2 -27.26 4.14 0.19
N ASP A 3 -28.06 4.90 -0.54
CA ASP A 3 -28.67 4.47 -1.81
C ASP A 3 -27.57 4.26 -2.85
N LEU A 4 -27.12 3.02 -3.05
CA LEU A 4 -26.07 2.69 -4.04
C LEU A 4 -26.48 3.11 -5.46
N ALA A 5 -27.78 3.31 -5.72
CA ALA A 5 -28.33 3.78 -6.99
C ALA A 5 -27.93 5.22 -7.36
N ASN A 6 -27.54 6.05 -6.37
CA ASN A 6 -27.13 7.44 -6.59
C ASN A 6 -25.60 7.63 -6.71
N LEU A 7 -24.82 6.54 -6.75
CA LEU A 7 -23.37 6.59 -6.94
C LEU A 7 -23.02 6.96 -8.38
N THR A 8 -22.94 8.26 -8.63
CA THR A 8 -22.45 8.79 -9.91
C THR A 8 -20.93 8.69 -10.00
N PHE A 9 -20.37 8.73 -11.22
CA PHE A 9 -18.92 8.74 -11.47
C PHE A 9 -18.18 9.80 -10.61
N LEU A 10 -18.79 10.96 -10.43
CA LEU A 10 -18.24 12.06 -9.63
C LEU A 10 -18.01 11.67 -8.15
N SER A 11 -18.84 10.76 -7.62
CA SER A 11 -18.74 10.27 -6.24
C SER A 11 -17.46 9.44 -6.01
N PHE A 12 -16.90 8.86 -7.06
CA PHE A 12 -15.65 8.08 -6.98
C PHE A 12 -14.39 8.93 -7.17
N LEU A 13 -14.50 10.18 -7.63
CA LEU A 13 -13.34 11.05 -7.84
C LEU A 13 -12.45 11.18 -6.60
N PRO A 14 -12.97 11.41 -5.38
CA PRO A 14 -12.14 11.53 -4.19
C PRO A 14 -11.34 10.25 -3.91
N LEU A 15 -11.95 9.08 -4.11
CA LEU A 15 -11.29 7.78 -3.94
C LEU A 15 -10.17 7.60 -4.97
N TRP A 16 -10.43 7.93 -6.23
CA TRP A 16 -9.43 7.86 -7.29
C TRP A 16 -8.23 8.77 -7.02
N ILE A 17 -8.47 10.02 -6.62
CA ILE A 17 -7.42 10.99 -6.30
C ILE A 17 -6.61 10.50 -5.09
N SER A 18 -7.28 9.98 -4.06
CA SER A 18 -6.61 9.44 -2.88
C SER A 18 -5.73 8.24 -3.21
N VAL A 19 -6.21 7.30 -4.03
CA VAL A 19 -5.45 6.11 -4.44
C VAL A 19 -4.26 6.51 -5.32
N PHE A 20 -4.46 7.46 -6.23
CA PHE A 20 -3.37 7.98 -7.06
C PHE A 20 -2.28 8.65 -6.19
N SER A 21 -2.68 9.54 -5.28
CA SER A 21 -1.74 10.22 -4.37
C SER A 21 -0.98 9.24 -3.48
N LEU A 22 -1.67 8.26 -2.89
CA LEU A 22 -1.07 7.23 -2.05
C LEU A 22 -0.08 6.37 -2.85
N SER A 23 -0.45 5.95 -4.06
CA SER A 23 0.42 5.12 -4.90
C SER A 23 1.68 5.87 -5.33
N ALA A 24 1.58 7.16 -5.68
CA ALA A 24 2.74 7.99 -5.99
C ALA A 24 3.72 8.09 -4.80
N ILE A 25 3.21 8.30 -3.58
CA ILE A 25 4.04 8.35 -2.36
C ILE A 25 4.72 7.00 -2.12
N ILE A 26 4.00 5.90 -2.22
CA ILE A 26 4.54 4.55 -2.02
C ILE A 26 5.65 4.27 -3.05
N VAL A 27 5.42 4.52 -4.34
CA VAL A 27 6.44 4.32 -5.39
C VAL A 27 7.70 5.11 -5.08
N LYS A 28 7.56 6.37 -4.64
CA LYS A 28 8.72 7.18 -4.24
C LYS A 28 9.48 6.55 -3.07
N ARG A 29 8.77 6.05 -2.05
CA ARG A 29 9.38 5.36 -0.89
C ARG A 29 10.07 4.05 -1.28
N LEU A 30 9.52 3.30 -2.24
CA LEU A 30 10.18 2.11 -2.81
C LEU A 30 11.49 2.49 -3.51
N HIS A 31 11.47 3.53 -4.34
CA HIS A 31 12.65 4.01 -5.06
C HIS A 31 13.74 4.50 -4.10
N ASP A 32 13.35 5.22 -3.04
CA ASP A 32 14.26 5.65 -1.98
C ASP A 32 14.95 4.47 -1.28
N ARG A 33 14.37 3.26 -1.34
CA ARG A 33 14.92 2.02 -0.77
C ARG A 33 15.53 1.08 -1.79
N ASP A 34 15.81 1.57 -2.99
CA ASP A 34 16.39 0.77 -4.08
C ASP A 34 15.51 -0.42 -4.50
N ARG A 35 14.20 -0.19 -4.51
CA ARG A 35 13.22 -1.14 -5.03
C ARG A 35 12.49 -0.54 -6.22
N SER A 36 12.24 -1.36 -7.23
CA SER A 36 11.44 -0.96 -8.38
C SER A 36 10.00 -0.66 -7.97
N GLY A 37 9.39 0.35 -8.58
CA GLY A 37 7.97 0.68 -8.38
C GLY A 37 7.00 -0.47 -8.70
N LYS A 38 7.46 -1.49 -9.44
CA LYS A 38 6.73 -2.75 -9.66
C LYS A 38 6.41 -3.48 -8.36
N ALA A 39 7.20 -3.30 -7.30
CA ALA A 39 6.93 -3.93 -6.01
C ALA A 39 5.68 -3.38 -5.30
N LEU A 40 5.07 -2.28 -5.80
CA LEU A 40 3.75 -1.85 -5.36
C LEU A 40 2.68 -2.93 -5.59
N LEU A 41 2.88 -3.85 -6.56
CA LEU A 41 1.99 -4.99 -6.79
C LEU A 41 1.84 -5.91 -5.58
N MET A 42 2.72 -5.83 -4.56
CA MET A 42 2.58 -6.56 -3.31
C MET A 42 1.29 -6.22 -2.55
N VAL A 43 0.67 -5.05 -2.79
CA VAL A 43 -0.67 -4.71 -2.26
C VAL A 43 -1.74 -5.69 -2.72
N LEU A 44 -1.56 -6.38 -3.86
CA LEU A 44 -2.51 -7.37 -4.34
C LEU A 44 -2.53 -8.64 -3.48
N VAL A 45 -1.44 -8.97 -2.78
CA VAL A 45 -1.35 -10.19 -1.96
C VAL A 45 -2.42 -10.23 -0.86
N PRO A 46 -2.57 -9.21 0.02
CA PRO A 46 -3.62 -9.23 1.04
C PRO A 46 -5.04 -9.26 0.43
N ILE A 47 -5.24 -8.65 -0.75
CA ILE A 47 -6.51 -8.69 -1.47
C ILE A 47 -6.80 -10.12 -1.95
N ILE A 48 -5.82 -10.79 -2.55
CA ILE A 48 -5.94 -12.18 -3.00
C ILE A 48 -6.19 -13.11 -1.82
N CYS A 49 -5.51 -12.93 -0.69
CA CYS A 49 -5.77 -13.70 0.53
C CYS A 49 -7.22 -13.54 1.01
N TYR A 50 -7.72 -12.30 1.03
CA TYR A 50 -9.12 -12.03 1.37
C TYR A 50 -10.11 -12.71 0.41
N LEU A 51 -9.86 -12.63 -0.91
CA LEU A 51 -10.70 -13.28 -1.92
C LEU A 51 -10.64 -14.81 -1.82
N ALA A 52 -9.46 -15.38 -1.59
CA ALA A 52 -9.27 -16.82 -1.42
C ALA A 52 -9.97 -17.36 -0.17
N SER A 53 -10.06 -16.56 0.89
CA SER A 53 -10.78 -16.92 2.12
C SER A 53 -12.26 -17.24 1.86
N ALA A 54 -12.88 -16.64 0.83
CA ALA A 54 -14.27 -16.92 0.47
C ALA A 54 -14.54 -18.41 0.13
N TYR A 55 -13.51 -19.14 -0.30
CA TYR A 55 -13.59 -20.57 -0.65
C TYR A 55 -13.23 -21.51 0.51
N THR A 56 -12.95 -20.97 1.70
CA THR A 56 -12.52 -21.74 2.88
C THR A 56 -13.57 -21.72 3.99
N GLN A 57 -13.49 -22.67 4.91
CA GLN A 57 -14.45 -22.85 6.01
C GLN A 57 -13.75 -22.91 7.37
N GLY A 58 -14.50 -22.65 8.45
CA GLY A 58 -14.02 -22.75 9.82
C GLY A 58 -12.89 -21.77 10.16
N ILE A 59 -11.94 -22.21 10.98
CA ILE A 59 -10.80 -21.40 11.45
C ILE A 59 -9.97 -20.85 10.29
N MET A 60 -9.87 -21.61 9.18
CA MET A 60 -9.04 -21.22 8.05
C MET A 60 -9.58 -19.99 7.32
N LYS A 61 -10.90 -19.78 7.33
CA LYS A 61 -11.54 -18.57 6.79
C LYS A 61 -11.09 -17.31 7.53
N VAL A 62 -11.02 -17.39 8.85
CA VAL A 62 -10.61 -16.26 9.70
C VAL A 62 -9.11 -16.00 9.56
N LEU A 63 -8.28 -17.04 9.61
CA LEU A 63 -6.84 -16.90 9.45
C LEU A 63 -6.47 -16.31 8.08
N LEU A 64 -7.04 -16.84 7.00
CA LEU A 64 -6.73 -16.40 5.64
C LEU A 64 -7.41 -15.09 5.26
N GLY A 65 -8.61 -14.82 5.78
CA GLY A 65 -9.41 -13.66 5.42
C GLY A 65 -9.11 -12.41 6.25
N ASN A 66 -8.67 -12.58 7.50
CA ASN A 66 -8.50 -11.45 8.41
C ASN A 66 -7.05 -11.35 8.88
N VAL A 67 -6.51 -12.44 9.44
CA VAL A 67 -5.19 -12.40 10.10
C VAL A 67 -4.06 -12.19 9.09
N MET A 68 -4.02 -13.00 8.03
CA MET A 68 -2.97 -12.90 7.01
C MET A 68 -3.00 -11.56 6.25
N PRO A 69 -4.15 -11.05 5.75
CA PRO A 69 -4.21 -9.75 5.09
C PRO A 69 -3.79 -8.61 6.02
N ALA A 70 -4.23 -8.62 7.29
CA ALA A 70 -3.85 -7.60 8.26
C ALA A 70 -2.35 -7.61 8.57
N PHE A 71 -1.76 -8.81 8.73
CA PHE A 71 -0.33 -8.97 8.96
C PHE A 71 0.50 -8.46 7.79
N ILE A 72 0.14 -8.84 6.56
CA ILE A 72 0.84 -8.39 5.35
C ILE A 72 0.70 -6.87 5.19
N ALA A 73 -0.52 -6.33 5.34
CA ALA A 73 -0.76 -4.90 5.27
C ALA A 73 0.07 -4.12 6.32
N MET A 74 0.20 -4.65 7.54
CA MET A 74 1.04 -4.06 8.58
C MET A 74 2.52 -4.04 8.20
N ILE A 75 3.06 -5.14 7.65
CA ILE A 75 4.44 -5.18 7.17
C ILE A 75 4.65 -4.16 6.05
N LEU A 76 3.77 -4.12 5.04
CA LEU A 76 3.88 -3.17 3.93
C LEU A 76 3.80 -1.72 4.43
N PHE A 77 2.93 -1.45 5.41
CA PHE A 77 2.83 -0.14 6.05
C PHE A 77 4.12 0.25 6.76
N LEU A 78 4.73 -0.66 7.53
CA LEU A 78 6.03 -0.40 8.17
C LEU A 78 7.13 -0.18 7.12
N GLU A 79 7.12 -0.99 6.07
CA GLU A 79 8.12 -1.00 5.02
C GLU A 79 8.16 0.32 4.21
N TRP A 80 6.99 0.87 3.91
CA TRP A 80 6.85 2.08 3.10
C TRP A 80 6.66 3.35 3.94
N GLY A 81 6.10 3.21 5.13
CA GLY A 81 5.79 4.32 6.03
C GLY A 81 6.91 4.67 6.99
N VAL A 82 7.48 3.67 7.68
CA VAL A 82 8.34 3.90 8.86
C VAL A 82 9.83 3.73 8.53
N PHE A 83 10.18 2.72 7.74
CA PHE A 83 11.58 2.40 7.51
C PHE A 83 12.32 3.48 6.69
N LYS A 84 13.61 3.65 7.01
CA LYS A 84 14.47 4.67 6.40
C LYS A 84 14.85 4.27 4.97
N GLY A 85 14.96 5.30 4.10
CA GLY A 85 15.52 5.18 2.76
C GLY A 85 16.99 4.75 2.76
N SER A 86 17.46 4.25 1.62
CA SER A 86 18.87 3.96 1.37
C SER A 86 19.70 5.25 1.53
N PRO A 87 20.84 5.22 2.24
CA PRO A 87 21.70 6.38 2.40
C PRO A 87 22.56 6.67 1.16
N ASN A 88 22.67 5.72 0.23
CA ASN A 88 23.51 5.79 -0.95
C ASN A 88 22.71 6.27 -2.18
N PRO A 89 23.36 6.95 -3.14
CA PRO A 89 22.75 7.24 -4.43
C PRO A 89 22.40 5.93 -5.15
N ASN A 90 21.35 5.96 -5.97
CA ASN A 90 20.85 4.78 -6.67
C ASN A 90 20.39 5.12 -8.11
N GLN A 91 20.11 4.10 -8.93
CA GLN A 91 19.53 4.17 -10.27
C GLN A 91 18.27 5.04 -10.39
N TYR A 92 17.54 5.29 -9.28
CA TYR A 92 16.34 6.13 -9.25
C TYR A 92 16.61 7.60 -8.87
N GLY A 93 17.86 7.96 -8.54
CA GLY A 93 18.28 9.34 -8.29
C GLY A 93 19.36 9.50 -7.22
N GLU A 94 19.81 10.74 -7.08
CA GLU A 94 20.70 11.17 -6.00
C GLU A 94 20.06 11.00 -4.62
N ARG A 95 20.90 10.99 -3.57
CA ARG A 95 20.50 10.74 -2.18
C ARG A 95 19.26 11.55 -1.79
N GLY A 96 18.23 10.86 -1.30
CA GLY A 96 17.02 11.49 -0.78
C GLY A 96 17.35 12.49 0.34
N LEU A 97 17.11 13.77 0.08
CA LEU A 97 17.31 14.83 1.07
C LEU A 97 16.24 14.69 2.15
N SER A 98 16.65 14.30 3.36
CA SER A 98 15.76 14.35 4.52
C SER A 98 15.61 15.80 4.96
N PHE A 99 14.36 16.24 5.15
CA PHE A 99 14.06 17.56 5.70
C PHE A 99 14.70 17.67 7.09
N LYS A 100 15.66 18.59 7.23
CA LYS A 100 16.25 18.93 8.53
C LYS A 100 15.51 20.15 9.06
N LEU A 101 14.74 19.97 10.14
CA LEU A 101 14.31 21.10 10.95
C LEU A 101 15.58 21.73 11.54
N ARG A 102 15.82 22.99 11.20
CA ARG A 102 16.88 23.78 11.80
C ARG A 102 16.43 24.11 13.23
N GLU A 103 17.12 23.54 14.21
CA GLU A 103 17.05 23.99 15.61
C GLU A 103 17.67 25.39 15.76
#